data_AF-A0A8C4LHV5-F1
#
_entry.id   AF-A0A8C4LHV5-F1
#
_cell.length_a   1.000
_cell.length_b   1.000
_cell.length_c   1.000
_cell.angle_alpha   90.00
_cell.angle_beta   90.00
_cell.angle_gamma   90.00
#
_symmetry.space_group_name_H-M   'P 1'
#
loop_
_entity.id
_entity.type
_entity.pdbx_description
1 polymer ?
#
loop_
_entity_poly.entity_id
_entity_poly.type
_entity_poly.pdbx_seq_one_letter_code
_entity_poly.pdbx_strand_id
1 'polypeptide(L)' 'MAVSLGPVSDPGAEMTLLEINQELQSQLEQSKQDFRDLKQKFLVSESTAYILANRAAEIQ' A
#
# COMPACT_ATOMS: atom_id res chain seq x y z
N MET A 1 -41.82 20.97 -23.77
CA MET A 1 -41.83 19.80 -22.88
C MET A 1 -40.43 19.65 -22.30
N ALA A 2 -40.21 20.07 -21.05
CA ALA A 2 -38.92 19.90 -20.39
C ALA A 2 -38.83 18.47 -19.87
N VAL A 3 -37.93 17.66 -20.42
CA VAL A 3 -37.59 16.35 -19.88
C VAL A 3 -36.84 16.61 -18.58
N SER A 4 -37.51 16.41 -17.46
CA SER A 4 -36.87 16.34 -16.15
C SER A 4 -36.03 15.06 -16.14
N LEU A 5 -34.72 15.20 -16.35
CA LEU A 5 -33.77 14.14 -16.02
C LEU A 5 -33.70 14.09 -14.49
N GLY A 6 -34.57 13.29 -13.89
CA GLY A 6 -34.38 12.86 -12.51
C GLY A 6 -33.00 12.19 -12.37
N PRO A 7 -32.39 12.21 -11.17
CA PRO A 7 -31.04 11.70 -10.99
C PRO A 7 -30.97 10.25 -11.47
N VAL A 8 -30.22 10.02 -12.55
CA VAL A 8 -29.92 8.70 -13.09
C VAL A 8 -28.79 8.13 -12.24
N SER A 9 -29.09 7.89 -10.96
CA SER A 9 -28.28 7.02 -10.11
C SER A 9 -28.70 5.60 -10.47
N ASP A 10 -27.95 4.96 -11.37
CA ASP A 10 -28.10 3.54 -11.64
C ASP A 10 -27.57 2.77 -10.41
N PRO A 11 -28.43 2.07 -9.65
CA PRO A 11 -28.00 1.34 -8.46
C PRO A 11 -26.96 0.26 -8.77
N GLY A 12 -26.95 -0.26 -10.00
CA GLY A 12 -25.92 -1.19 -10.47
C GLY A 12 -24.54 -0.54 -10.53
N ALA A 13 -24.44 0.65 -11.10
CA ALA A 13 -23.20 1.43 -11.15
C ALA A 13 -22.70 1.83 -9.75
N GLU A 14 -23.59 2.21 -8.83
CA GLU A 14 -23.21 2.55 -7.44
C GLU A 14 -22.67 1.34 -6.67
N MET A 15 -23.25 0.16 -6.85
CA MET A 15 -22.79 -1.08 -6.22
C MET A 15 -21.40 -1.49 -6.73
N THR A 16 -21.16 -1.42 -8.05
CA THR A 16 -19.84 -1.68 -8.64
C THR A 16 -18.77 -0.70 -8.14
N LEU A 17 -19.11 0.58 -7.96
CA LEU A 17 -18.18 1.57 -7.40
C LEU A 17 -17.80 1.26 -5.95
N LEU A 18 -18.75 0.79 -5.14
CA LEU A 18 -18.49 0.39 -3.76
C LEU A 18 -17.55 -0.81 -3.69
N GLU A 19 -17.77 -1.83 -4.52
CA GLU A 19 -16.92 -3.02 -4.62
C GLU A 19 -15.48 -2.66 -5.02
N ILE A 20 -15.32 -1.80 -6.04
CA ILE A 20 -14.01 -1.30 -6.46
C ILE A 20 -13.34 -0.52 -5.32
N ASN A 21 -14.07 0.30 -4.58
CA ASN A 21 -13.52 1.06 -3.46
C ASN A 21 -13.02 0.13 -2.35
N GLN A 22 -13.78 -0.90 -2.00
CA GLN A 22 -13.39 -1.88 -0.99
C GLN A 22 -12.14 -2.66 -1.42
N GLU A 23 -12.05 -3.06 -2.69
CA GLU A 23 -10.88 -3.73 -3.25
C GLU A 23 -9.64 -2.81 -3.18
N LEU A 24 -9.77 -1.55 -3.57
CA LEU A 24 -8.67 -0.57 -3.46
C LEU A 24 -8.21 -0.35 -2.01
N GLN A 25 -9.14 -0.32 -1.06
CA GLN A 25 -8.80 -0.23 0.36
C GLN A 25 -8.03 -1.47 0.84
N SER A 26 -8.46 -2.67 0.44
CA SER A 26 -7.77 -3.92 0.75
C SER A 26 -6.34 -3.92 0.19
N GLN A 27 -6.18 -3.56 -1.09
CA GLN A 27 -4.87 -3.45 -1.73
C GLN A 27 -3.96 -2.41 -1.07
N LEU A 28 -4.53 -1.28 -0.64
CA LEU A 28 -3.78 -0.25 0.07
C LEU A 28 -3.27 -0.76 1.42
N GLU A 29 -4.11 -1.46 2.20
CA GLU A 29 -3.68 -2.02 3.48
C GLU A 29 -2.63 -3.12 3.31
N GLN A 30 -2.77 -3.97 2.29
CA GLN A 30 -1.75 -4.96 1.95
C GLN A 30 -0.42 -4.29 1.59
N SER A 31 -0.45 -3.29 0.69
CA SER A 31 0.75 -2.56 0.27
C SER A 31 1.44 -1.85 1.46
N LYS A 32 0.66 -1.27 2.38
CA LYS A 32 1.20 -0.68 3.61
C LYS A 32 1.89 -1.71 4.49
N GLN A 33 1.33 -2.91 4.61
CA GLN A 33 1.95 -3.99 5.38
C GLN A 33 3.25 -4.48 4.71
N ASP A 34 3.22 -4.72 3.40
CA ASP A 34 4.39 -5.14 2.63
C ASP A 34 5.53 -4.12 2.76
N PHE A 35 5.21 -2.83 2.71
CA PHE A 35 6.18 -1.76 2.90
C PHE A 35 6.80 -1.78 4.31
N ARG A 36 5.99 -2.00 5.36
CA ARG A 36 6.50 -2.13 6.74
C ARG A 36 7.45 -3.32 6.86
N ASP A 37 7.08 -4.46 6.31
CA ASP A 37 7.89 -5.69 6.36
C ASP A 37 9.21 -5.51 5.60
N LEU A 38 9.16 -4.90 4.42
CA LEU A 38 10.35 -4.59 3.62
C LEU A 38 11.28 -3.62 4.37
N LYS A 39 10.72 -2.57 4.98
CA LYS A 39 11.49 -1.61 5.78
C LYS A 39 12.19 -2.29 6.95
N GLN A 40 11.52 -3.20 7.66
CA GLN A 40 12.14 -3.96 8.75
C GLN A 40 13.32 -4.81 8.24
N LYS A 41 13.13 -5.55 7.14
CA LYS A 41 14.19 -6.36 6.53
C LYS A 41 15.39 -5.51 6.09
N PHE A 42 15.11 -4.34 5.52
CA PHE A 42 16.15 -3.39 5.11
C PHE A 42 16.96 -2.90 6.32
N LEU A 43 16.32 -2.47 7.41
CA LEU A 43 17.02 -1.98 8.60
C LEU A 43 17.90 -3.05 9.26
N VAL A 44 17.44 -4.31 9.29
CA VAL A 44 18.26 -5.43 9.76
C VAL A 44 19.49 -5.63 8.86
N SER A 45 19.30 -5.55 7.54
CA SER A 45 20.39 -5.69 6.57
C SER A 45 21.40 -4.55 6.68
N GLU A 46 20.92 -3.31 6.82
CA GLU A 46 21.74 -2.11 7.04
C GLU A 46 22.55 -2.22 8.33
N SER A 47 21.91 -2.58 9.44
CA SER A 47 22.58 -2.76 10.74
C SER A 47 23.66 -3.85 10.67
N THR A 48 23.37 -4.96 9.97
CA THR A 48 24.32 -6.06 9.77
C THR A 48 25.51 -5.60 8.94
N ALA A 49 25.27 -4.88 7.84
CA ALA A 49 26.32 -4.34 6.98
C ALA A 49 27.21 -3.36 7.74
N TYR A 50 26.63 -2.47 8.55
CA TYR A 50 27.36 -1.54 9.39
C TYR A 50 28.28 -2.26 10.40
N ILE A 51 27.77 -3.27 11.10
CA ILE A 51 28.57 -4.06 12.05
C ILE A 51 29.74 -4.75 11.34
N LEU A 52 29.48 -5.34 10.18
CA LEU A 52 30.53 -6.02 9.40
C LEU A 52 31.59 -5.04 8.90
N ALA A 53 31.19 -3.87 8.42
CA ALA A 53 32.10 -2.83 7.97
C ALA A 53 32.98 -2.33 9.12
N ASN A 54 32.40 -2.08 10.30
CA ASN A 54 33.17 -1.66 11.46
C ASN A 54 34.14 -2.75 11.95
N ARG A 55 33.72 -4.03 11.96
CA ARG A 55 34.64 -5.13 12.30
C ARG A 55 35.79 -5.25 11.31
N ALA A 56 35.54 -5.05 10.02
CA ALA A 56 36.61 -5.06 9.02
C ALA A 56 37.59 -3.90 9.22
N ALA A 57 37.10 -2.74 9.66
CA ALA A 57 37.93 -1.57 9.96
C ALA A 57 38.74 -1.70 11.26
N GLU A 58 38.26 -2.45 12.26
CA GLU A 58 38.97 -2.69 13.53
C GLU A 58 40.14 -3.69 13.43
N ILE A 59 40.19 -4.51 12.37
CA ILE A 59 41.21 -5.55 12.16
C ILE A 59 42.42 -5.01 11.34
N GLN A 60 42.43 -3.72 11.00
CA GLN A 60 43.45 -3.07 10.18
C GLN A 60 44.31 -2.08 10.99
#